data_AF-A0A348W797-F1
#
_entry.id   AF-A0A348W797-F1
#
_cell.length_a   1.000
_cell.length_b   1.000
_cell.length_c   1.000
_cell.angle_alpha   90.00
_cell.angle_beta   90.00
_cell.angle_gamma   90.00
#
_symmetry.space_group_name_H-M   'P 1'
#
loop_
_entity.id
_entity.type
_entity.pdbx_description
1 polymer ?
#
loop_
_entity_poly.entity_id
_entity_poly.type
_entity_poly.pdbx_seq_one_letter_code
_entity_poly.pdbx_strand_id
1 'polypeptide(L)'
;RLLGLIFGMVGIVLLIGPQASLPGGWAAGFVLLALGAPLFYATEGNLVSKWGTGGLDPLQVVFGASLLGLPICLMLALGTGQWIDPTAELGRAEGALILSASIHALVYAAYVWLVGRAGSVFAAQTSYVVTATGVLWSIYLLQESYSGWVWLALAVMMLGMFLVQPRAPRVLVPGRAMEDDGSNQEGAVAK
;
A
#
# COMPACT_ATOMS: atom_id res chain seq x y z
N ARG A 1 17.29 4.26 -4.41
CA ARG A 1 16.02 5.03 -4.53
C ARG A 1 15.75 5.47 -5.97
N LEU A 2 16.46 6.46 -6.54
CA LEU A 2 16.21 6.89 -7.94
C LEU A 2 16.37 5.76 -8.96
N LEU A 3 17.45 4.97 -8.85
CA LEU A 3 17.64 3.78 -9.70
C LEU A 3 16.49 2.78 -9.53
N GLY A 4 16.07 2.49 -8.31
CA GLY A 4 14.94 1.58 -8.08
C GLY A 4 13.62 2.08 -8.67
N LEU A 5 13.37 3.39 -8.65
CA LEU A 5 12.22 4.00 -9.35
C LEU A 5 12.34 3.82 -10.87
N ILE A 6 13.52 4.05 -11.44
CA ILE A 6 13.78 3.84 -12.88
C ILE A 6 13.53 2.38 -13.26
N PHE A 7 14.06 1.41 -12.49
CA PHE A 7 13.81 -0.01 -12.72
C PHE A 7 12.32 -0.36 -12.60
N GLY A 8 11.60 0.22 -11.64
CA GLY A 8 10.14 0.07 -11.54
C GLY A 8 9.41 0.58 -12.79
N MET A 9 9.78 1.77 -13.28
CA MET A 9 9.19 2.34 -14.51
C MET A 9 9.54 1.53 -15.75
N VAL A 10 10.79 1.06 -15.88
CA VAL A 10 11.23 0.17 -16.97
C VAL A 10 10.46 -1.14 -16.94
N GLY A 11 10.24 -1.71 -15.77
CA GLY A 11 9.43 -2.91 -15.60
C GLY A 11 7.99 -2.73 -16.07
N ILE A 12 7.37 -1.59 -15.77
CA ILE A 12 6.03 -1.22 -16.27
C ILE A 12 6.05 -1.12 -17.81
N VAL A 13 7.04 -0.44 -18.39
CA VAL A 13 7.16 -0.32 -19.86
C VAL A 13 7.38 -1.70 -20.51
N LEU A 14 8.17 -2.59 -19.91
CA LEU A 14 8.36 -3.95 -20.40
C LEU A 14 7.09 -4.79 -20.29
N LEU A 15 6.27 -4.54 -19.27
CA LEU A 15 4.98 -5.21 -19.11
C LEU A 15 4.02 -4.78 -20.21
N ILE A 16 4.03 -3.51 -20.62
CA ILE A 16 3.01 -2.92 -21.52
C ILE A 16 3.43 -2.85 -22.99
N GLY A 17 4.71 -2.61 -23.23
CA GLY A 17 5.25 -2.24 -24.54
C GLY A 17 5.17 -3.33 -25.61
N PRO A 18 5.38 -4.63 -25.32
CA PRO A 18 5.22 -5.66 -26.31
C PRO A 18 3.76 -5.73 -26.78
N GLN A 19 3.53 -5.77 -28.10
CA GLN A 19 2.17 -5.94 -28.68
C GLN A 19 1.45 -7.20 -28.19
N ALA A 20 2.22 -8.17 -27.68
CA ALA A 20 1.71 -9.37 -27.03
C ALA A 20 1.07 -9.12 -25.65
N SER A 21 1.30 -7.95 -25.03
CA SER A 21 0.88 -7.67 -23.67
C SER A 21 -0.40 -6.84 -23.56
N LEU A 22 -0.68 -5.93 -24.50
CA LEU A 22 -1.93 -5.16 -24.52
C LEU A 22 -2.51 -4.99 -25.94
N PRO A 23 -3.78 -5.39 -26.18
CA PRO A 23 -4.46 -5.14 -27.45
C PRO A 23 -4.92 -3.68 -27.53
N GLY A 24 -4.37 -2.92 -28.49
CA GLY A 24 -4.84 -1.58 -28.87
C GLY A 24 -4.29 -0.41 -28.02
N GLY A 25 -3.87 0.66 -28.69
CA GLY A 25 -3.17 1.81 -28.09
C GLY A 25 -3.95 2.61 -27.02
N TRP A 26 -5.26 2.38 -26.84
CA TRP A 26 -6.07 3.03 -25.80
C TRP A 26 -5.77 2.54 -24.38
N ALA A 27 -5.17 1.37 -24.25
CA ALA A 27 -4.89 0.77 -22.96
C ALA A 27 -3.80 1.51 -22.15
N ALA A 28 -2.96 2.32 -22.79
CA ALA A 28 -1.94 3.12 -22.12
C ALA A 28 -2.54 4.19 -21.17
N GLY A 29 -3.71 4.75 -21.49
CA GLY A 29 -4.40 5.70 -20.60
C GLY A 29 -4.85 5.05 -19.29
N PHE A 30 -5.34 3.81 -19.37
CA PHE A 30 -5.74 3.03 -18.19
C PHE A 30 -4.55 2.66 -17.29
N VAL A 31 -3.34 2.53 -17.86
CA VAL A 31 -2.12 2.34 -17.06
C VAL A 31 -1.85 3.57 -16.20
N LEU A 32 -1.91 4.78 -16.76
CA LEU A 32 -1.71 6.01 -15.97
C LEU A 32 -2.76 6.15 -14.87
N LEU A 33 -4.01 5.79 -15.16
CA LEU A 33 -5.06 5.72 -14.16
C LEU A 33 -4.76 4.67 -13.08
N ALA A 34 -4.26 3.49 -13.47
CA ALA A 34 -3.87 2.43 -12.54
C ALA A 34 -2.69 2.85 -11.64
N LEU A 35 -1.77 3.72 -12.11
CA LEU A 35 -0.70 4.29 -11.28
C LEU A 35 -1.21 5.25 -10.20
N GLY A 36 -2.44 5.76 -10.33
CA GLY A 36 -3.08 6.54 -9.27
C GLY A 36 -3.28 5.73 -7.99
N ALA A 37 -3.66 4.45 -8.10
CA ALA A 37 -3.89 3.58 -6.94
C ALA A 37 -2.65 3.42 -6.02
N PRO A 38 -1.46 3.01 -6.52
CA PRO A 38 -0.27 2.90 -5.69
C PRO A 38 0.23 4.27 -5.18
N LEU A 39 -0.04 5.37 -5.89
CA LEU A 39 0.26 6.72 -5.40
C LEU A 39 -0.57 7.05 -4.17
N PHE A 40 -1.89 6.80 -4.20
CA PHE A 40 -2.76 7.02 -3.05
C PHE A 40 -2.40 6.10 -1.88
N TYR A 41 -2.14 4.81 -2.14
CA TYR A 41 -1.68 3.86 -1.12
C TYR A 41 -0.37 4.29 -0.45
N ALA A 42 0.61 4.71 -1.24
CA ALA A 42 1.88 5.20 -0.71
C ALA A 42 1.69 6.49 0.11
N THR A 43 0.83 7.39 -0.37
CA THR A 43 0.50 8.64 0.32
C THR A 43 -0.17 8.36 1.66
N GLU A 44 -1.25 7.57 1.66
CA GLU A 44 -1.97 7.14 2.85
C GLU A 44 -1.06 6.43 3.85
N GLY A 45 -0.29 5.42 3.42
CA GLY A 45 0.61 4.70 4.31
C GLY A 45 1.61 5.63 5.01
N ASN A 46 2.16 6.62 4.31
CA ASN A 46 3.06 7.62 4.91
C ASN A 46 2.33 8.62 5.82
N LEU A 47 1.10 9.02 5.48
CA LEU A 47 0.26 9.89 6.30
C LEU A 47 -0.10 9.22 7.62
N VAL A 48 -0.62 7.99 7.56
CA VAL A 48 -0.95 7.18 8.75
C VAL A 48 0.31 6.91 9.58
N SER A 49 1.44 6.63 8.95
CA SER A 49 2.71 6.44 9.68
C SER A 49 3.23 7.72 10.34
N LYS A 50 2.90 8.91 9.83
CA LYS A 50 3.39 10.20 10.34
C LYS A 50 2.45 10.81 11.39
N TRP A 51 1.15 10.76 11.14
CA TRP A 51 0.12 11.42 11.94
C TRP A 51 -0.71 10.45 12.76
N GLY A 52 -0.55 9.14 12.55
CA GLY A 52 -1.40 8.12 13.15
C GLY A 52 -2.82 8.18 12.60
N THR A 53 -3.74 7.56 13.34
CA THR A 53 -5.17 7.48 13.01
C THR A 53 -6.03 8.45 13.83
N GLY A 54 -5.40 9.43 14.51
CA GLY A 54 -6.13 10.39 15.34
C GLY A 54 -6.84 9.78 16.56
N GLY A 55 -6.36 8.63 17.06
CA GLY A 55 -6.96 7.90 18.18
C GLY A 55 -8.06 6.91 17.78
N LEU A 56 -8.42 6.84 16.49
CA LEU A 56 -9.35 5.85 15.97
C LEU A 56 -8.68 4.49 15.83
N ASP A 57 -9.43 3.42 16.08
CA ASP A 57 -8.97 2.08 15.75
C ASP A 57 -8.98 1.84 14.22
N PRO A 58 -8.22 0.87 13.70
CA PRO A 58 -8.12 0.62 12.26
C PRO A 58 -9.47 0.34 11.58
N LEU A 59 -10.40 -0.33 12.27
CA LEU A 59 -11.72 -0.64 11.70
C LEU A 59 -12.56 0.64 11.60
N GLN A 60 -12.50 1.52 12.60
CA GLN A 60 -13.13 2.85 12.55
C GLN A 60 -12.57 3.72 11.42
N VAL A 61 -11.26 3.67 11.17
CA VAL A 61 -10.64 4.40 10.04
C VAL A 61 -11.20 3.90 8.71
N VAL A 62 -11.24 2.58 8.51
CA VAL A 62 -11.77 1.98 7.27
C VAL A 62 -13.27 2.25 7.11
N PHE A 63 -14.04 2.19 8.19
CA PHE A 63 -15.46 2.54 8.19
C PHE A 63 -15.67 4.01 7.81
N GLY A 64 -14.92 4.93 8.42
CA GLY A 64 -14.98 6.35 8.10
C GLY A 64 -14.60 6.64 6.64
N ALA A 65 -13.53 6.02 6.14
CA ALA A 65 -13.13 6.10 4.74
C ALA A 65 -14.23 5.57 3.81
N SER A 66 -14.89 4.47 4.17
CA SER A 66 -16.01 3.90 3.40
C SER A 66 -17.21 4.84 3.37
N LEU A 67 -17.52 5.49 4.49
CA LEU A 67 -18.62 6.45 4.57
C LEU A 67 -18.36 7.70 3.71
N LEU A 68 -17.10 8.15 3.64
CA LEU A 68 -16.69 9.25 2.76
C LEU A 68 -16.64 8.83 1.29
N GLY A 69 -16.29 7.59 0.99
CA GLY A 69 -16.27 7.04 -0.36
C GLY A 69 -17.68 6.76 -0.91
N LEU A 70 -18.64 6.43 -0.05
CA LEU A 70 -19.99 6.02 -0.45
C LEU A 70 -20.72 7.05 -1.33
N PRO A 71 -20.75 8.36 -1.03
CA PRO A 71 -21.34 9.37 -1.92
C PRO A 71 -20.68 9.44 -3.29
N ILE A 72 -19.35 9.28 -3.35
CA ILE A 72 -18.57 9.30 -4.60
C ILE A 72 -18.94 8.07 -5.44
N CYS A 73 -18.92 6.89 -4.83
CA CYS A 73 -19.32 5.64 -5.47
C CYS A 73 -20.79 5.68 -5.94
N LEU A 74 -21.69 6.25 -5.13
CA LEU A 74 -23.11 6.41 -5.47
C LEU A 74 -23.29 7.32 -6.69
N MET A 75 -22.64 8.49 -6.70
CA MET A 75 -22.71 9.42 -7.83
C MET A 75 -22.18 8.77 -9.11
N LEU A 76 -21.08 8.02 -9.02
CA LEU A 76 -20.54 7.28 -10.15
C LEU A 76 -21.50 6.18 -10.62
N ALA A 77 -22.03 5.37 -9.71
CA ALA A 77 -22.96 4.28 -10.04
C ALA A 77 -24.22 4.80 -10.75
N LEU A 78 -24.81 5.89 -10.25
CA LEU A 78 -25.96 6.54 -10.89
C LEU A 78 -25.57 7.15 -12.25
N GLY A 79 -24.44 7.87 -12.32
CA GLY A 79 -23.96 8.54 -13.53
C GLY A 79 -23.60 7.58 -14.66
N THR A 80 -23.17 6.35 -14.34
CA THR A 80 -22.82 5.31 -15.32
C THR A 80 -23.93 4.28 -15.54
N GLY A 81 -25.09 4.41 -14.88
CA GLY A 81 -26.18 3.43 -14.97
C GLY A 81 -25.83 2.05 -14.38
N GLN A 82 -24.87 2.01 -13.45
CA GLN A 82 -24.39 0.79 -12.76
C GLN A 82 -25.02 0.66 -11.36
N TRP A 83 -26.16 1.32 -11.13
CA TRP A 83 -26.87 1.23 -9.86
C TRP A 83 -27.43 -0.17 -9.65
N ILE A 84 -27.15 -0.73 -8.47
CA ILE A 84 -27.71 -2.01 -8.03
C ILE A 84 -28.65 -1.70 -6.87
N ASP A 85 -29.88 -2.17 -6.97
CA ASP A 85 -30.87 -2.03 -5.90
C ASP A 85 -30.49 -2.92 -4.70
N PRO A 86 -30.11 -2.35 -3.55
CA PRO A 86 -29.73 -3.13 -2.38
C PRO A 86 -30.92 -3.81 -1.69
N THR A 87 -32.15 -3.48 -2.09
CA THR A 87 -33.39 -4.08 -1.54
C THR A 87 -33.94 -5.22 -2.39
N ALA A 88 -33.34 -5.47 -3.55
CA ALA A 88 -33.65 -6.62 -4.38
C ALA A 88 -33.25 -7.94 -3.70
N GLU A 89 -33.71 -9.07 -4.25
CA GLU A 89 -33.38 -10.39 -3.70
C GLU A 89 -31.86 -10.62 -3.68
N LEU A 90 -31.36 -11.14 -2.56
CA LEU A 90 -29.95 -11.42 -2.37
C LEU A 90 -29.56 -12.70 -3.13
N GLY A 91 -29.07 -12.53 -4.35
CA GLY A 91 -28.58 -13.60 -5.19
C GLY A 91 -27.13 -13.99 -4.88
N ARG A 92 -26.58 -14.87 -5.73
CA ARG A 92 -25.20 -15.36 -5.61
C ARG A 92 -24.18 -14.24 -5.85
N ALA A 93 -24.46 -13.31 -6.76
CA ALA A 93 -23.56 -12.22 -7.10
C ALA A 93 -23.45 -11.22 -5.94
N GLU A 94 -24.58 -10.88 -5.34
CA GLU A 94 -24.71 -10.00 -4.17
C GLU A 94 -24.00 -10.61 -2.96
N GLY A 95 -24.19 -11.91 -2.73
CA GLY A 95 -23.47 -12.65 -1.69
C GLY A 95 -21.95 -12.65 -1.91
N ALA A 96 -21.49 -12.81 -3.15
CA ALA A 96 -20.06 -12.74 -3.48
C ALA A 96 -19.49 -11.32 -3.27
N LEU A 97 -20.25 -10.28 -3.59
CA LEU A 97 -19.88 -8.89 -3.33
C LEU A 97 -19.78 -8.60 -1.83
N ILE A 98 -20.76 -9.05 -1.02
CA ILE A 98 -20.74 -8.89 0.44
C ILE A 98 -19.54 -9.60 1.05
N LEU A 99 -19.26 -10.84 0.63
CA LEU A 99 -18.11 -11.60 1.10
C LEU A 99 -16.79 -10.90 0.72
N SER A 100 -16.66 -10.47 -0.54
CA SER A 100 -15.49 -9.74 -1.03
C SER A 100 -15.26 -8.44 -0.25
N ALA A 101 -16.31 -7.64 -0.04
CA ALA A 101 -16.25 -6.40 0.73
C ALA A 101 -15.88 -6.65 2.20
N SER A 102 -16.38 -7.72 2.80
CA SER A 102 -16.05 -8.11 4.18
C SER A 102 -14.57 -8.52 4.31
N ILE A 103 -14.07 -9.34 3.39
CA ILE A 103 -12.65 -9.71 3.33
C ILE A 103 -11.80 -8.47 3.14
N HIS A 104 -12.18 -7.59 2.22
CA HIS A 104 -11.47 -6.34 1.96
C HIS A 104 -11.40 -5.47 3.23
N ALA A 105 -12.53 -5.24 3.91
CA ALA A 105 -12.55 -4.44 5.13
C ALA A 105 -11.61 -5.00 6.21
N LEU A 106 -11.58 -6.33 6.41
CA LEU A 106 -10.72 -6.98 7.38
C LEU A 106 -9.23 -6.89 6.99
N VAL A 107 -8.90 -7.22 5.74
CA VAL A 107 -7.51 -7.17 5.25
C VAL A 107 -6.99 -5.72 5.27
N TYR A 108 -7.83 -4.76 4.92
CA TYR A 108 -7.45 -3.36 4.89
C TYR A 108 -7.32 -2.77 6.30
N ALA A 109 -8.21 -3.13 7.22
CA ALA A 109 -8.04 -2.78 8.63
C ALA A 109 -6.74 -3.37 9.21
N ALA A 110 -6.38 -4.62 8.84
CA ALA A 110 -5.11 -5.22 9.21
C ALA A 110 -3.91 -4.49 8.59
N TYR A 111 -4.02 -4.00 7.36
CA TYR A 111 -3.01 -3.15 6.73
C TYR A 111 -2.84 -1.82 7.48
N VAL A 112 -3.91 -1.10 7.78
CA VAL A 112 -3.86 0.17 8.54
C VAL A 112 -3.27 -0.05 9.92
N TRP A 113 -3.67 -1.13 10.61
CA TRP A 113 -3.08 -1.56 11.88
C TRP A 113 -1.57 -1.78 11.75
N LEU A 114 -1.15 -2.49 10.70
CA LEU A 114 0.27 -2.80 10.45
C LEU A 114 1.07 -1.54 10.19
N VAL A 115 0.54 -0.59 9.40
CA VAL A 115 1.18 0.72 9.15
C VAL A 115 1.37 1.48 10.46
N GLY A 116 0.33 1.55 11.29
CA GLY A 116 0.41 2.24 12.58
C GLY A 116 1.40 1.60 13.56
N ARG A 117 1.60 0.28 13.49
CA ARG A 117 2.46 -0.47 14.42
C ARG A 117 3.92 -0.62 13.95
N ALA A 118 4.14 -0.86 12.66
CA ALA A 118 5.45 -1.19 12.08
C ALA A 118 5.98 -0.11 11.12
N GLY A 119 5.18 0.92 10.83
CA GLY A 119 5.51 2.01 9.92
C GLY A 119 5.23 1.70 8.45
N SER A 120 5.17 2.75 7.63
CA SER A 120 4.83 2.67 6.21
C SER A 120 5.79 1.79 5.39
N VAL A 121 7.07 1.79 5.75
CA VAL A 121 8.12 1.06 5.05
C VAL A 121 7.99 -0.46 5.21
N PHE A 122 7.71 -0.92 6.44
CA PHE A 122 7.51 -2.34 6.70
C PHE A 122 6.19 -2.80 6.09
N ALA A 123 5.11 -2.02 6.25
CA ALA A 123 3.82 -2.33 5.65
C ALA A 123 3.89 -2.41 4.11
N ALA A 124 4.74 -1.60 3.47
CA ALA A 124 4.94 -1.66 2.02
C ALA A 124 5.48 -3.02 1.54
N GLN A 125 6.14 -3.80 2.41
CA GLN A 125 6.63 -5.14 2.06
C GLN A 125 5.49 -6.11 1.71
N THR A 126 4.29 -5.88 2.24
CA THR A 126 3.09 -6.67 1.92
C THR A 126 2.80 -6.67 0.43
N SER A 127 3.14 -5.59 -0.29
CA SER A 127 2.97 -5.53 -1.75
C SER A 127 3.73 -6.64 -2.48
N TYR A 128 4.92 -7.04 -2.02
CA TYR A 128 5.68 -8.13 -2.63
C TYR A 128 4.95 -9.46 -2.54
N VAL A 129 4.42 -9.76 -1.35
CA VAL A 129 3.70 -11.00 -1.09
C VAL A 129 2.39 -11.01 -1.88
N VAL A 130 1.67 -9.89 -1.89
CA VAL A 130 0.40 -9.76 -2.63
C VAL A 130 0.62 -9.91 -4.14
N THR A 131 1.63 -9.25 -4.72
CA THR A 131 1.94 -9.36 -6.15
C THR A 131 2.34 -10.79 -6.52
N ALA A 132 3.26 -11.40 -5.77
CA ALA A 132 3.70 -12.78 -6.04
C ALA A 132 2.53 -13.77 -5.91
N THR A 133 1.74 -13.64 -4.83
CA THR A 133 0.57 -14.50 -4.60
C THR A 133 -0.48 -14.31 -5.68
N GLY A 134 -0.72 -13.09 -6.14
CA GLY A 134 -1.65 -12.79 -7.22
C GLY A 134 -1.27 -13.50 -8.53
N VAL A 135 0.00 -13.45 -8.92
CA VAL A 135 0.51 -14.18 -10.10
C VAL A 135 0.35 -15.69 -9.92
N LEU A 136 0.73 -16.23 -8.76
CA LEU A 136 0.63 -17.67 -8.47
C LEU A 136 -0.82 -18.15 -8.46
N TRP A 137 -1.74 -17.37 -7.87
CA TRP A 137 -3.16 -17.69 -7.86
C TRP A 137 -3.76 -17.61 -9.26
N SER A 138 -3.34 -16.67 -10.10
CA SER A 138 -3.81 -16.63 -11.49
C SER A 138 -3.41 -17.90 -12.26
N ILE A 139 -2.16 -18.34 -12.13
CA ILE A 139 -1.71 -19.60 -12.73
C ILE A 139 -2.49 -20.79 -12.17
N TYR A 140 -2.70 -20.85 -10.86
CA TYR A 140 -3.35 -21.99 -10.22
C TYR A 140 -4.86 -22.06 -10.48
N LEU A 141 -5.58 -20.94 -10.35
CA LEU A 141 -7.04 -20.90 -10.44
C LEU A 141 -7.55 -20.71 -11.86
N LEU A 142 -6.89 -19.85 -12.64
CA LEU A 142 -7.32 -19.50 -14.01
C LEU A 142 -6.56 -20.30 -15.07
N GLN A 143 -5.54 -21.08 -14.67
CA GLN A 143 -4.68 -21.85 -15.58
C GLN A 143 -4.02 -20.95 -16.64
N GLU A 144 -3.72 -19.70 -16.29
CA GLU A 144 -3.09 -18.74 -17.19
C GLU A 144 -1.62 -19.10 -17.46
N SER A 145 -1.20 -18.92 -18.71
CA SER A 145 0.21 -19.03 -19.12
C SER A 145 0.75 -17.65 -19.44
N TYR A 146 1.82 -17.26 -18.76
CA TYR A 146 2.48 -15.98 -18.98
C TYR A 146 3.71 -16.12 -19.88
N SER A 147 3.88 -15.16 -20.79
CA SER A 147 5.06 -15.10 -21.66
C SER A 147 6.33 -14.78 -20.86
N GLY A 148 7.50 -15.13 -21.41
CA GLY A 148 8.79 -14.77 -20.80
C GLY A 148 8.97 -13.27 -20.56
N TRP A 149 8.29 -12.42 -21.35
CA TRP A 149 8.30 -10.96 -21.16
C TRP A 149 7.62 -10.53 -19.86
N VAL A 150 6.52 -11.18 -19.48
CA VAL A 150 5.83 -10.91 -18.21
C VAL A 150 6.74 -11.27 -17.03
N TRP A 151 7.43 -12.41 -17.11
CA TRP A 151 8.39 -12.82 -16.09
C TRP A 151 9.58 -11.87 -15.98
N LEU A 152 10.12 -11.42 -17.12
CA LEU A 152 11.19 -10.42 -17.14
C LEU A 152 10.73 -9.09 -16.54
N ALA A 153 9.55 -8.61 -16.92
CA ALA A 153 8.96 -7.40 -16.36
C ALA A 153 8.77 -7.50 -14.84
N LEU A 154 8.21 -8.61 -14.35
CA LEU A 154 8.07 -8.89 -12.92
C LEU A 154 9.43 -8.88 -12.20
N ALA A 155 10.43 -9.56 -12.74
CA ALA A 155 11.78 -9.60 -12.15
C ALA A 155 12.41 -8.20 -12.07
N VAL A 156 12.28 -7.40 -13.13
CA VAL A 156 12.77 -6.01 -13.19
C VAL A 156 12.03 -5.12 -12.20
N MET A 157 10.71 -5.24 -12.07
CA MET A 157 9.92 -4.50 -11.09
C MET A 157 10.32 -4.88 -9.65
N MET A 158 10.46 -6.18 -9.35
CA MET A 158 10.89 -6.64 -8.02
C MET A 158 12.30 -6.14 -7.67
N LEU A 159 13.23 -6.18 -8.63
CA LEU A 159 14.58 -5.63 -8.45
C LEU A 159 14.54 -4.12 -8.17
N GLY A 160 13.75 -3.38 -8.94
CA GLY A 160 13.56 -1.94 -8.75
C GLY A 160 13.07 -1.62 -7.35
N MET A 161 12.02 -2.31 -6.89
CA MET A 161 11.48 -2.12 -5.56
C MET A 161 12.50 -2.51 -4.45
N PHE A 162 13.27 -3.58 -4.62
CA PHE A 162 14.35 -3.96 -3.70
C PHE A 162 15.41 -2.84 -3.56
N LEU A 163 15.78 -2.20 -4.67
CA LEU A 163 16.71 -1.06 -4.71
C LEU A 163 16.17 0.24 -4.08
N VAL A 164 14.86 0.32 -3.82
CA VAL A 164 14.22 1.46 -3.13
C VAL A 164 14.18 1.27 -1.62
N GLN A 165 14.36 0.05 -1.10
CA GLN A 165 14.19 -0.24 0.33
C GLN A 165 15.06 0.66 1.23
N PRO A 166 14.50 1.26 2.30
CA PRO A 166 15.26 2.07 3.24
C PRO A 166 16.27 1.21 4.00
N ARG A 167 17.51 1.71 4.11
CA ARG A 167 18.51 1.11 5.01
C ARG A 167 18.04 1.31 6.45
N ALA A 168 18.22 0.28 7.29
CA ALA A 168 17.82 0.29 8.69
C ALA A 168 18.29 1.57 9.40
N PRO A 169 17.48 2.16 10.31
CA PRO A 169 17.90 3.31 11.09
C PRO A 169 19.21 2.95 11.80
N ARG A 170 20.27 3.73 11.57
CA ARG A 170 21.43 3.67 12.46
C ARG A 170 20.92 4.12 13.81
N VAL A 171 20.92 3.21 14.79
CA VAL A 171 20.71 3.57 16.20
C VAL A 171 21.78 4.59 16.54
N LEU A 172 21.40 5.86 16.61
CA LEU A 172 22.26 6.90 17.14
C LEU A 172 22.31 6.64 18.64
N VAL A 173 23.49 6.22 19.12
CA VAL A 173 23.79 6.11 20.55
C VAL A 173 23.39 7.44 21.22
N PRO A 174 22.58 7.45 22.29
CA PRO A 174 22.33 8.67 23.06
C PRO A 174 23.69 9.23 23.47
N GLY A 175 24.00 10.45 23.02
CA GLY A 175 25.21 11.14 23.43
C GLY A 175 25.28 11.14 24.95
N ARG A 176 26.42 10.71 25.51
CA ARG A 176 26.68 10.81 26.94
C ARG A 176 26.31 12.23 27.38
N ALA A 177 25.36 12.34 28.31
CA ALA A 177 25.17 13.58 29.02
C ALA A 177 26.53 13.95 29.61
N MET A 178 27.02 15.13 29.27
CA MET A 178 28.20 15.71 29.90
C MET A 178 27.81 15.94 31.36
N GLU A 179 28.29 15.06 32.24
CA GLU A 179 28.24 15.28 33.69
C GLU A 179 28.88 16.65 33.96
N ASP A 180 28.07 17.57 34.44
CA ASP A 180 28.50 18.86 34.95
C ASP A 180 29.17 18.61 36.31
N ASP A 181 30.45 18.25 36.25
CA ASP A 181 31.31 18.10 37.42
C ASP A 181 31.78 19.51 37.86
N GLY A 182 30.84 20.25 38.46
CA GLY A 182 30.96 21.67 38.80
C GLY A 182 30.67 21.94 40.27
N SER A 183 31.65 21.65 41.12
CA SER A 183 31.89 22.27 42.45
C SER A 183 30.78 22.17 43.51
N ASN A 184 30.82 21.09 44.29
CA ASN A 184 30.42 21.12 45.70
C ASN A 184 31.63 21.54 46.56
N GLN A 185 31.84 22.85 46.71
CA GLN A 185 32.73 23.42 47.72
C GLN A 185 32.15 24.74 48.24
N GLU A 186 31.26 24.68 49.22
CA GLU A 186 31.07 25.77 50.17
C GLU A 186 30.43 25.23 51.46
N GLY A 187 31.10 25.43 52.60
CA GLY A 187 30.45 25.37 53.92
C GLY A 187 30.94 24.33 54.95
N ALA A 188 32.22 23.95 54.96
CA ALA A 188 32.83 23.29 56.12
C ALA A 188 33.83 24.23 56.82
N VAL A 189 33.35 25.25 57.56
CA VAL A 189 34.15 25.93 58.62
C VAL A 189 33.23 26.44 59.75
N ALA A 190 33.31 25.75 60.90
CA ALA A 190 33.29 26.22 62.29
C ALA A 190 32.43 27.44 62.70
N LYS A 191 31.39 27.22 63.53
CA LYS A 191 31.41 27.27 65.02
C LYS A 191 30.01 27.06 65.58
#